data_AF-A0A3A5ALX4-F1
#
_entry.id   AF-A0A3A5ALX4-F1
#
_cell.length_a   1.000
_cell.length_b   1.000
_cell.length_c   1.000
_cell.angle_alpha   90.00
_cell.angle_beta   90.00
_cell.angle_gamma   90.00
#
_symmetry.space_group_name_H-M   'P 1'
#
loop_
_entity.id
_entity.type
_entity.pdbx_description
1 polymer ?
#
loop_
_entity_poly.entity_id
_entity_poly.type
_entity_poly.pdbx_seq_one_letter_code
_entity_poly.pdbx_strand_id
1 'polypeptide(L)'
;MNRVTKISAWLALWLFIASAPAIFPGAVAAAHSGKTPGTMQTVQYDEDSGGRVPRGILDIRIQSDTGGSPPGELVLIDPAGDSTGPEDTDIHLRNPMSGLYHLRVIGEETGEYTLFLKAYSRSGGSSDVRFPHMSIQDGDVHHYRIYFSVRGPKLDVRRTRITKE
;
A
#
# COMPACT_ATOMS: atom_id res chain seq x y z
N MET A 1 45.15 -24.09 -18.44
CA MET A 1 46.00 -24.22 -17.23
C MET A 1 47.17 -23.27 -17.39
N ASN A 2 47.34 -22.31 -16.48
CA ASN A 2 48.64 -21.77 -16.04
C ASN A 2 48.42 -20.96 -14.76
N ARG A 3 49.04 -21.44 -13.68
CA ARG A 3 49.02 -20.87 -12.32
C ARG A 3 49.95 -19.66 -12.25
N VAL A 4 49.58 -18.64 -11.49
CA VAL A 4 50.57 -17.83 -10.76
C VAL A 4 49.98 -17.48 -9.39
N THR A 5 50.47 -18.18 -8.37
CA THR A 5 50.33 -17.85 -6.95
C THR A 5 51.41 -16.83 -6.60
N LYS A 6 51.09 -15.78 -5.83
CA LYS A 6 52.07 -15.11 -4.96
C LYS A 6 51.39 -14.51 -3.74
N ILE A 7 51.84 -15.03 -2.60
CA ILE A 7 51.58 -14.70 -1.21
C ILE A 7 52.38 -13.43 -0.85
N SER A 8 51.91 -12.59 0.07
CA SER A 8 52.76 -11.96 1.11
C SER A 8 52.01 -10.90 1.92
N ALA A 9 51.97 -11.16 3.24
CA ALA A 9 52.08 -10.19 4.35
C ALA A 9 50.96 -9.12 4.46
N TRP A 10 50.43 -8.81 5.64
CA TRP A 10 51.18 -8.36 6.80
C TRP A 10 50.48 -8.75 8.11
N LEU A 11 51.27 -9.36 9.00
CA LEU A 11 51.03 -9.41 10.43
C LEU A 11 51.33 -8.03 11.02
N ALA A 12 50.42 -7.51 11.85
CA ALA A 12 50.80 -6.57 12.91
C ALA A 12 49.87 -6.80 14.11
N LEU A 13 50.37 -7.64 15.00
CA LEU A 13 49.91 -7.88 16.36
C LEU A 13 50.15 -6.64 17.21
N TRP A 14 49.13 -6.14 17.91
CA TRP A 14 49.36 -5.46 19.19
C TRP A 14 48.29 -5.83 20.21
N LEU A 15 48.77 -6.49 21.24
CA LEU A 15 48.11 -6.86 22.48
C LEU A 15 48.06 -5.62 23.38
N PHE A 16 46.89 -5.24 23.87
CA PHE A 16 46.77 -4.47 25.11
C PHE A 16 45.66 -5.10 25.95
N ILE A 17 46.09 -5.88 26.96
CA ILE A 17 45.25 -6.40 28.02
C ILE A 17 45.34 -5.38 29.16
N ALA A 18 44.24 -4.71 29.47
CA ALA A 18 44.03 -4.05 30.75
C ALA A 18 42.65 -4.44 31.27
N SER A 19 42.66 -4.90 32.52
CA SER A 19 41.59 -5.53 33.30
C SER A 19 40.50 -4.56 33.75
N ALA A 20 39.22 -4.95 33.63
CA ALA A 20 38.25 -5.04 34.75
C ALA A 20 36.85 -5.48 34.23
N PRO A 21 36.17 -6.44 34.87
CA PRO A 21 34.79 -6.81 34.53
C PRO A 21 33.78 -6.19 35.51
N ALA A 22 32.68 -5.62 34.98
CA ALA A 22 31.43 -5.48 35.74
C ALA A 22 30.22 -5.20 34.81
N ILE A 23 29.43 -6.27 34.56
CA ILE A 23 27.94 -6.33 34.59
C ILE A 23 27.14 -5.47 33.57
N PHE A 24 26.50 -6.22 32.65
CA PHE A 24 25.46 -5.93 31.63
C PHE A 24 24.17 -5.22 32.15
N PRO A 25 23.16 -4.84 31.31
CA PRO A 25 23.04 -4.86 29.83
C PRO A 25 22.51 -3.53 29.22
N GLY A 26 22.68 -3.39 27.90
CA GLY A 26 21.68 -2.72 27.06
C GLY A 26 21.93 -1.25 26.70
N ALA A 27 22.68 -1.04 25.62
CA ALA A 27 22.37 -0.01 24.63
C ALA A 27 23.25 -0.28 23.40
N VAL A 28 22.69 -0.99 22.41
CA VAL A 28 23.28 -1.00 21.07
C VAL A 28 23.00 0.38 20.49
N ALA A 29 24.07 1.13 20.25
CA ALA A 29 24.06 2.27 19.36
C ALA A 29 23.85 1.77 17.93
N ALA A 30 22.89 2.34 17.21
CA ALA A 30 22.97 2.44 15.76
C ALA A 30 22.09 3.61 15.31
N ALA A 31 22.73 4.69 14.89
CA ALA A 31 22.10 5.69 14.06
C ALA A 31 21.59 5.00 12.78
N HIS A 32 20.28 4.79 12.68
CA HIS A 32 19.64 4.49 11.41
C HIS A 32 19.17 5.83 10.84
N SER A 33 20.07 6.49 10.10
CA SER A 33 19.64 7.32 8.97
C SER A 33 19.10 6.35 7.92
N GLY A 34 17.82 6.03 8.05
CA GLY A 34 17.06 5.26 7.10
C GLY A 34 15.65 5.79 7.16
N LYS A 35 15.28 6.55 6.13
CA LYS A 35 13.90 6.92 5.80
C LYS A 35 13.02 5.71 6.13
N THR A 36 12.26 5.78 7.22
CA THR A 36 11.33 4.73 7.60
C THR A 36 10.28 4.70 6.49
N PRO A 37 10.15 3.61 5.71
CA PRO A 37 8.96 3.43 4.90
C PRO A 37 7.81 3.41 5.90
N GLY A 38 6.86 4.35 5.76
CA GLY A 38 5.69 4.40 6.62
C GLY A 38 5.09 3.01 6.70
N THR A 39 5.01 2.45 7.91
CA THR A 39 4.44 1.12 8.14
C THR A 39 3.06 1.07 7.48
N MET A 40 2.91 0.18 6.49
CA MET A 40 1.63 -0.12 5.84
C MET A 40 0.56 -0.35 6.91
N GLN A 41 -0.43 0.54 6.98
CA GLN A 41 -1.68 0.20 7.62
C GLN A 41 -2.64 -0.23 6.52
N THR A 42 -2.91 -1.54 6.45
CA THR A 42 -4.31 -1.93 6.24
C THR A 42 -5.09 -1.08 7.22
N VAL A 43 -5.96 -0.18 6.75
CA VAL A 43 -6.89 0.52 7.66
C VAL A 43 -7.82 -0.55 8.19
N GLN A 44 -7.36 -1.18 9.26
CA GLN A 44 -8.06 -2.20 10.01
C GLN A 44 -8.68 -1.42 11.15
N TYR A 45 -9.97 -1.11 11.00
CA TYR A 45 -10.71 -0.48 12.08
C TYR A 45 -10.68 -1.44 13.28
N ASP A 46 -10.06 -1.00 14.38
CA ASP A 46 -9.94 -1.79 15.60
C ASP A 46 -11.32 -2.30 16.07
N GLU A 47 -11.36 -3.59 16.38
CA GLU A 47 -12.58 -4.29 16.83
C GLU A 47 -12.92 -4.01 18.31
N ASP A 48 -12.16 -3.17 19.01
CA ASP A 48 -12.24 -3.12 20.47
C ASP A 48 -13.17 -2.03 21.01
N SER A 49 -14.43 -2.41 21.22
CA SER A 49 -15.26 -2.08 22.39
C SER A 49 -16.68 -2.60 22.16
N GLY A 50 -16.90 -3.90 22.40
CA GLY A 50 -18.24 -4.48 22.52
C GLY A 50 -18.84 -5.01 21.21
N GLY A 51 -18.53 -6.27 20.90
CA GLY A 51 -19.35 -7.16 20.07
C GLY A 51 -19.79 -6.59 18.73
N ARG A 52 -18.85 -6.28 17.84
CA ARG A 52 -19.18 -5.78 16.49
C ARG A 52 -18.93 -6.80 15.41
N VAL A 53 -20.03 -7.15 14.78
CA VAL A 53 -20.15 -8.02 13.60
C VAL A 53 -19.34 -7.48 12.41
N PRO A 54 -18.71 -8.35 11.59
CA PRO A 54 -18.07 -7.96 10.33
C PRO A 54 -19.02 -7.18 9.40
N ARG A 55 -18.58 -6.02 8.92
CA ARG A 55 -19.40 -5.04 8.18
C ARG A 55 -19.35 -5.20 6.66
N GLY A 56 -18.53 -6.12 6.16
CA GLY A 56 -18.34 -6.36 4.73
C GLY A 56 -16.88 -6.19 4.31
N ILE A 57 -16.65 -6.22 3.00
CA ILE A 57 -15.34 -6.08 2.36
C ILE A 57 -15.49 -5.11 1.18
N LEU A 58 -14.50 -4.25 0.96
CA LEU A 58 -14.35 -3.44 -0.25
C LEU A 58 -12.97 -3.71 -0.86
N ASP A 59 -12.97 -4.29 -2.06
CA ASP A 59 -11.79 -4.58 -2.86
C ASP A 59 -11.71 -3.58 -4.02
N ILE A 60 -10.54 -3.00 -4.23
CA ILE A 60 -10.30 -2.02 -5.30
C ILE A 60 -8.99 -2.39 -5.98
N ARG A 61 -9.00 -2.59 -7.30
CA ARG A 61 -7.82 -3.02 -8.03
C ARG A 61 -7.70 -2.34 -9.38
N ILE A 62 -6.48 -2.02 -9.78
CA ILE A 62 -6.13 -1.63 -11.14
C ILE A 62 -5.34 -2.75 -11.83
N GLN A 63 -5.56 -2.91 -13.13
CA GLN A 63 -4.84 -3.87 -13.97
C GLN A 63 -4.44 -3.20 -15.28
N SER A 64 -3.24 -3.50 -15.77
CA SER A 64 -2.83 -3.09 -17.12
C SER A 64 -3.64 -3.83 -18.17
N ASP A 65 -4.19 -3.09 -19.14
CA ASP A 65 -4.88 -3.68 -20.29
C ASP A 65 -3.90 -4.26 -21.32
N THR A 66 -2.63 -3.84 -21.29
CA THR A 66 -1.56 -4.34 -22.16
C THR A 66 -0.75 -5.49 -21.53
N GLY A 67 -1.07 -5.85 -20.29
CA GLY A 67 -0.29 -6.79 -19.49
C GLY A 67 0.91 -6.14 -18.80
N GLY A 68 1.47 -6.82 -17.79
CA GLY A 68 2.52 -6.27 -16.94
C GLY A 68 1.99 -5.48 -15.74
N SER A 69 2.82 -4.60 -15.19
CA SER A 69 2.42 -3.69 -14.11
C SER A 69 1.37 -2.69 -14.60
N PRO A 70 0.37 -2.32 -13.78
CA PRO A 70 -0.54 -1.23 -14.10
C PRO A 70 0.24 0.10 -14.30
N PRO A 71 -0.19 0.97 -15.22
CA PRO A 71 0.49 2.24 -15.52
C PRO A 71 0.30 3.34 -14.44
N GLY A 72 -0.15 2.96 -13.25
CA GLY A 72 -0.44 3.88 -12.17
C GLY A 72 -0.66 3.17 -10.84
N GLU A 73 -0.89 3.96 -9.80
CA GLU A 73 -1.05 3.52 -8.41
C GLU A 73 -2.32 4.08 -7.79
N LEU A 74 -2.82 3.42 -6.75
CA LEU A 74 -4.02 3.81 -6.03
C LEU A 74 -3.69 4.62 -4.79
N VAL A 75 -4.51 5.64 -4.53
CA VAL A 75 -4.61 6.32 -3.23
C VAL A 75 -6.07 6.41 -2.86
N LEU A 76 -6.43 5.91 -1.68
CA LEU A 76 -7.81 5.94 -1.19
C LEU A 76 -7.89 6.79 0.06
N ILE A 77 -8.77 7.79 0.07
CA ILE A 77 -9.10 8.56 1.26
C ILE A 77 -10.47 8.09 1.74
N ASP A 78 -10.51 7.64 2.99
CA ASP A 78 -11.71 7.11 3.63
C ASP A 78 -12.66 8.23 4.10
N PRO A 79 -13.89 7.90 4.57
CA PRO A 79 -14.83 8.89 5.06
C PRO A 79 -14.39 9.69 6.29
N ALA A 80 -13.41 9.21 7.07
CA ALA A 80 -12.81 9.96 8.18
C ALA A 80 -11.70 10.91 7.71
N GLY A 81 -11.24 10.75 6.47
CA GLY A 81 -10.14 11.53 5.89
C GLY A 81 -8.79 10.82 5.95
N ASP A 82 -8.75 9.57 6.41
CA ASP A 82 -7.54 8.77 6.48
C ASP A 82 -7.19 8.22 5.10
N SER A 83 -5.91 8.29 4.72
CA SER A 83 -5.45 7.82 3.42
C SER A 83 -4.73 6.48 3.50
N THR A 84 -5.16 5.53 2.68
CA THR A 84 -4.32 4.40 2.26
C THR A 84 -3.44 4.91 1.11
N GLY A 85 -2.12 4.86 1.33
CA GLY A 85 -1.10 5.61 0.58
C GLY A 85 -0.97 5.23 -0.91
N PRO A 86 -0.13 5.97 -1.65
CA PRO A 86 0.34 5.55 -2.99
C PRO A 86 1.19 4.28 -2.86
N GLU A 87 1.46 3.60 -3.98
CA GLU A 87 2.15 2.29 -4.12
C GLU A 87 1.26 1.03 -4.15
N ASP A 88 -0.05 1.16 -3.98
CA ASP A 88 -0.95 0.01 -4.08
C ASP A 88 -1.57 -0.10 -5.48
N THR A 89 -1.49 -1.29 -6.08
CA THR A 89 -2.30 -1.65 -7.26
C THR A 89 -3.60 -2.36 -6.87
N ASP A 90 -3.72 -2.74 -5.60
CA ASP A 90 -4.85 -3.41 -4.99
C ASP A 90 -5.02 -2.92 -3.54
N ILE A 91 -6.23 -2.49 -3.19
CA ILE A 91 -6.60 -2.05 -1.85
C ILE A 91 -7.71 -2.96 -1.33
N HIS A 92 -7.44 -3.62 -0.21
CA HIS A 92 -8.38 -4.51 0.48
C HIS A 92 -8.82 -3.91 1.81
N LEU A 93 -10.03 -3.35 1.87
CA LEU A 93 -10.61 -2.83 3.10
C LEU A 93 -11.53 -3.84 3.76
N ARG A 94 -11.19 -4.19 5.01
CA ARG A 94 -12.05 -5.00 5.88
C ARG A 94 -12.90 -4.09 6.76
N ASN A 95 -14.18 -4.44 6.88
CA ASN A 95 -15.15 -3.67 7.65
C ASN A 95 -15.24 -2.19 7.26
N PRO A 96 -15.29 -1.84 5.95
CA PRO A 96 -15.33 -0.45 5.51
C PRO A 96 -16.51 0.31 6.11
N MET A 97 -16.28 1.58 6.47
CA MET A 97 -17.33 2.49 6.88
C MET A 97 -18.28 2.77 5.71
N SER A 98 -19.58 2.88 5.98
CA SER A 98 -20.49 3.46 4.98
C SER A 98 -20.16 4.93 4.81
N GLY A 99 -20.12 5.41 3.56
CA GLY A 99 -19.77 6.79 3.29
C GLY A 99 -19.20 7.00 1.90
N LEU A 100 -18.71 8.21 1.69
CA LEU A 100 -18.02 8.64 0.48
C LEU A 100 -16.52 8.42 0.67
N TYR A 101 -15.93 7.63 -0.21
CA TYR A 101 -14.48 7.51 -0.36
C TYR A 101 -14.04 8.28 -1.59
N HIS A 102 -12.83 8.84 -1.51
CA HIS A 102 -12.17 9.49 -2.62
C HIS A 102 -11.01 8.61 -3.08
N LEU A 103 -11.16 8.01 -4.27
CA LEU A 103 -10.10 7.20 -4.87
C LEU A 103 -9.39 8.03 -5.94
N ARG A 104 -8.07 7.97 -5.93
CA ARG A 104 -7.19 8.55 -6.94
C ARG A 104 -6.42 7.41 -7.61
N VAL A 105 -6.32 7.46 -8.92
CA VAL A 105 -5.36 6.67 -9.69
C VAL A 105 -4.32 7.64 -10.23
N ILE A 106 -3.07 7.51 -9.78
CA ILE A 106 -1.95 8.38 -10.13
C ILE A 106 -1.15 7.68 -11.21
N GLY A 107 -1.00 8.29 -12.38
CA GLY A 107 -0.26 7.74 -13.51
C GLY A 107 1.24 7.85 -13.28
N GLU A 108 1.92 6.72 -13.38
CA GLU A 108 3.38 6.62 -13.30
C GLU A 108 4.03 6.46 -14.67
N GLU A 109 3.27 5.96 -15.63
CA GLU A 109 3.66 5.85 -17.02
C GLU A 109 2.45 6.03 -17.94
N THR A 110 2.72 6.18 -19.24
CA THR A 110 1.63 6.26 -20.22
C THR A 110 1.14 4.87 -20.56
N GLY A 111 -0.16 4.64 -20.38
CA GLY A 111 -0.76 3.34 -20.68
C GLY A 111 -2.28 3.33 -20.54
N GLU A 112 -2.84 2.14 -20.63
CA GLU A 112 -4.26 1.88 -20.41
C GLU A 112 -4.46 0.90 -19.27
N TYR A 113 -5.46 1.16 -18.44
CA TYR A 113 -5.81 0.29 -17.33
C TYR A 113 -7.30 0.02 -17.23
N THR A 114 -7.64 -1.08 -16.57
CA THR A 114 -8.98 -1.35 -16.07
C THR A 114 -9.00 -1.14 -14.55
N LEU A 115 -9.96 -0.34 -14.07
CA LEU A 115 -10.28 -0.25 -12.63
C LEU A 115 -11.42 -1.21 -12.29
N PHE A 116 -11.22 -2.01 -11.25
CA PHE A 116 -12.20 -2.91 -10.66
C PHE A 116 -12.50 -2.49 -9.23
N LEU A 117 -13.78 -2.41 -8.87
CA LEU A 117 -14.22 -2.25 -7.50
C LEU A 117 -15.25 -3.32 -7.19
N LYS A 118 -15.12 -3.98 -6.04
CA LYS A 118 -16.06 -4.99 -5.60
C LYS A 118 -16.36 -4.86 -4.12
N ALA A 119 -17.63 -4.82 -3.80
CA ALA A 119 -18.15 -4.75 -2.44
C ALA A 119 -18.84 -6.07 -2.09
N TYR A 120 -18.59 -6.53 -0.87
CA TYR A 120 -19.28 -7.65 -0.28
C TYR A 120 -19.95 -7.20 1.01
N SER A 121 -21.21 -7.59 1.16
CA SER A 121 -21.95 -7.39 2.41
C SER A 121 -21.81 -8.60 3.31
N ARG A 122 -22.10 -8.41 4.61
CA ARG A 122 -22.14 -9.50 5.60
C ARG A 122 -23.08 -10.64 5.19
N SER A 123 -24.24 -10.32 4.59
CA SER A 123 -25.25 -11.31 4.22
C SER A 123 -24.89 -12.11 2.96
N GLY A 124 -23.68 -11.95 2.43
CA GLY A 124 -23.21 -12.65 1.22
C GLY A 124 -23.62 -11.97 -0.10
N GLY A 125 -24.34 -10.85 -0.05
CA GLY A 125 -24.57 -10.03 -1.24
C GLY A 125 -23.26 -9.44 -1.74
N SER A 126 -23.19 -9.14 -3.04
CA SER A 126 -22.08 -8.38 -3.63
C SER A 126 -22.56 -7.37 -4.68
N SER A 127 -21.71 -6.39 -4.96
CA SER A 127 -21.85 -5.44 -6.06
C SER A 127 -20.47 -5.11 -6.60
N ASP A 128 -20.37 -4.94 -7.91
CA ASP A 128 -19.13 -4.59 -8.57
C ASP A 128 -19.33 -3.45 -9.57
N VAL A 129 -18.24 -2.72 -9.81
CA VAL A 129 -18.15 -1.68 -10.84
C VAL A 129 -16.82 -1.85 -11.57
N ARG A 130 -16.84 -1.69 -12.89
CA ARG A 130 -15.67 -1.79 -13.75
C ARG A 130 -15.58 -0.57 -14.67
N PHE A 131 -14.38 0.00 -14.78
CA PHE A 131 -14.04 1.01 -15.79
C PHE A 131 -12.89 0.49 -16.66
N PRO A 132 -13.19 -0.12 -17.82
CA PRO A 132 -12.17 -0.62 -18.74
C PRO A 132 -11.58 0.49 -19.63
N HIS A 133 -10.41 0.24 -20.22
CA HIS A 133 -9.81 1.09 -21.26
C HIS A 133 -9.60 2.55 -20.82
N MET A 134 -9.13 2.73 -19.59
CA MET A 134 -8.83 4.05 -19.04
C MET A 134 -7.40 4.43 -19.43
N SER A 135 -7.26 5.33 -20.40
CA SER A 135 -5.95 5.89 -20.76
C SER A 135 -5.46 6.88 -19.70
N ILE A 136 -4.20 6.76 -19.30
CA ILE A 136 -3.53 7.62 -18.31
C ILE A 136 -2.12 7.97 -18.80
N GLN A 137 -1.63 9.16 -18.45
CA GLN A 137 -0.26 9.59 -18.70
C GLN A 137 0.51 9.72 -17.38
N ASP A 138 1.84 9.79 -17.49
CA ASP A 138 2.70 10.16 -16.37
C ASP A 138 2.27 11.51 -15.76
N GLY A 139 2.04 11.51 -14.45
CA GLY A 139 1.55 12.65 -13.67
C GLY A 139 0.05 12.94 -13.77
N ASP A 140 -0.71 12.20 -14.59
CA ASP A 140 -2.17 12.33 -14.61
C ASP A 140 -2.76 11.71 -13.33
N VAL A 141 -3.79 12.34 -12.79
CA VAL A 141 -4.54 11.84 -11.63
C VAL A 141 -6.01 11.71 -12.00
N HIS A 142 -6.52 10.49 -12.03
CA HIS A 142 -7.95 10.21 -12.21
C HIS A 142 -8.65 10.18 -10.85
N HIS A 143 -9.70 10.98 -10.70
CA HIS A 143 -10.45 11.07 -9.44
C HIS A 143 -11.78 10.33 -9.52
N TYR A 144 -12.04 9.46 -8.55
CA TYR A 144 -13.28 8.70 -8.40
C TYR A 144 -13.93 8.99 -7.04
N ARG A 145 -15.26 9.09 -7.05
CA ARG A 145 -16.09 9.14 -5.85
C ARG A 145 -16.80 7.81 -5.70
N ILE A 146 -16.57 7.13 -4.58
CA ILE A 146 -17.15 5.82 -4.28
C ILE A 146 -18.09 5.98 -3.11
N TYR A 147 -19.38 5.80 -3.33
CA TYR A 147 -20.34 5.66 -2.25
C TYR A 147 -20.51 4.19 -1.93
N PHE A 148 -20.18 3.82 -0.69
CA PHE A 148 -20.32 2.47 -0.16
C PHE A 148 -21.36 2.44 0.98
N SER A 149 -22.18 1.39 1.00
CA SER A 149 -23.16 1.11 2.06
C SER A 149 -23.02 -0.32 2.57
N VAL A 150 -23.04 -0.49 3.90
CA VAL A 150 -22.99 -1.82 4.55
C VAL A 150 -24.35 -2.52 4.59
N ARG A 151 -25.45 -1.77 4.47
CA ARG A 151 -26.83 -2.31 4.60
C ARG A 151 -27.28 -3.17 3.41
N GLY A 152 -26.57 -3.01 2.31
CA GLY A 152 -26.60 -3.84 1.11
C GLY A 152 -25.38 -3.39 0.32
N PRO A 153 -24.62 -4.29 -0.33
CA PRO A 153 -23.41 -3.93 -1.03
C PRO A 153 -23.86 -3.11 -2.23
N LYS A 154 -23.95 -1.79 -2.03
CA LYS A 154 -24.30 -0.84 -3.06
C LYS A 154 -23.04 -0.03 -3.27
N LEU A 155 -22.44 -0.24 -4.44
CA LEU A 155 -21.43 0.65 -4.97
C LEU A 155 -22.10 1.59 -5.95
N ASP A 156 -21.95 2.88 -5.70
CA ASP A 156 -22.17 3.92 -6.71
C ASP A 156 -20.85 4.66 -6.89
N VAL A 157 -20.26 4.50 -8.07
CA VAL A 157 -18.91 4.99 -8.36
C VAL A 157 -18.97 5.89 -9.57
N ARG A 158 -18.42 7.09 -9.43
CA ARG A 158 -18.39 8.09 -10.49
C ARG A 158 -16.99 8.65 -10.66
N ARG A 159 -16.46 8.61 -11.87
CA ARG A 159 -15.29 9.41 -12.25
C ARG A 159 -15.69 10.88 -12.25
N THR A 160 -14.84 11.73 -11.71
CA THR A 160 -15.18 13.15 -11.48
C THR A 160 -14.31 14.11 -12.28
N ARG A 161 -13.02 13.82 -12.45
CA ARG A 161 -12.10 14.63 -13.24
C ARG A 161 -10.77 13.91 -13.48
N ILE A 162 -10.00 14.48 -14.40
CA ILE A 162 -8.58 14.22 -14.59
C ILE A 162 -7.85 15.52 -14.22
N THR A 163 -6.80 15.43 -13.43
CA THR A 163 -5.91 16.55 -13.12
C THR A 163 -4.47 16.15 -13.40
N LYS A 164 -3.57 17.14 -13.51
CA LYS A 164 -2.13 16.90 -13.57
C LYS A 164 -1.51 17.41 -12.28
N GLU A 165 -0.68 16.62 -11.64
CA GLU A 165 0.01 16.96 -10.37
C GLU A 165 1.53 17.05 -10.54
#